data_AF-X1UPS1-F1
#
_entry.id   AF-X1UPS1-F1
#
_cell.length_a   1.000
_cell.length_b   1.000
_cell.length_c   1.000
_cell.angle_alpha   90.00
_cell.angle_beta   90.00
_cell.angle_gamma   90.00
#
_symmetry.space_group_name_H-M   'P 1'
#
loop_
_entity.id
_entity.type
_entity.pdbx_description
1 polymer ?
#
loop_
_entity_poly.entity_id
_entity_poly.type
_entity_poly.pdbx_seq_one_letter_code
_entity_poly.pdbx_strand_id
1 'polypeptide(L)'
;MRAQIEALKAAIGRLPRGLAEHVERVVAEADRLAAGLKELDREQVELAAWGHDIARALSRRELLARARGFGLEVSPVEEEAPILLHGPVGAEILR
;
A
#
# COMPACT_ATOMS: atom_id res chain seq x y z
N MET A 1 11.32 5.15 -10.91
CA MET A 1 9.96 4.85 -10.45
C MET A 1 9.25 3.82 -11.32
N ARG A 2 9.24 3.94 -12.65
CA ARG A 2 8.60 2.97 -13.56
C ARG A 2 8.87 1.48 -13.24
N ALA A 3 10.13 1.09 -13.03
CA ALA A 3 10.46 -0.30 -12.67
C ALA A 3 9.86 -0.76 -11.32
N GLN A 4 9.78 0.14 -10.33
CA GLN A 4 9.12 -0.14 -9.04
C GLN A 4 7.61 -0.31 -9.22
N ILE A 5 6.99 0.50 -10.09
CA ILE A 5 5.56 0.38 -10.40
C ILE A 5 5.26 -0.97 -11.06
N GLU A 6 6.09 -1.43 -12.01
CA GLU A 6 5.88 -2.74 -12.63
C GLU A 6 6.08 -3.90 -11.64
N ALA A 7 7.04 -3.78 -10.71
CA ALA A 7 7.20 -4.74 -9.62
C ALA A 7 5.98 -4.75 -8.68
N LEU A 8 5.43 -3.58 -8.35
CA LEU A 8 4.20 -3.45 -7.57
C LEU A 8 3.01 -4.10 -8.27
N LYS A 9 2.78 -3.82 -9.56
CA LYS A 9 1.72 -4.48 -10.35
C LYS A 9 1.82 -6.00 -10.28
N ALA A 10 3.03 -6.53 -10.45
CA ALA A 10 3.27 -7.97 -10.35
C ALA A 10 3.02 -8.52 -8.93
N ALA A 11 3.35 -7.76 -7.88
CA ALA A 11 3.09 -8.15 -6.50
C ALA A 11 1.59 -8.10 -6.16
N ILE A 12 0.89 -7.02 -6.53
CA ILE A 12 -0.55 -6.84 -6.34
C ILE A 12 -1.34 -7.92 -7.09
N GLY A 13 -0.92 -8.30 -8.31
CA GLY A 13 -1.54 -9.38 -9.06
C GLY A 13 -1.48 -10.77 -8.41
N ARG A 14 -0.67 -10.94 -7.34
CA ARG A 14 -0.60 -12.18 -6.54
C ARG A 14 -1.44 -12.12 -5.25
N LEU A 15 -2.02 -10.97 -4.93
CA LEU A 15 -2.91 -10.81 -3.78
C LEU A 15 -4.30 -11.40 -4.06
N PRO A 16 -5.14 -11.60 -3.03
CA PRO A 16 -6.52 -12.04 -3.25
C PRO A 16 -7.21 -11.19 -4.31
N ARG A 17 -7.92 -11.85 -5.24
CA ARG A 17 -8.50 -11.21 -6.43
C ARG A 17 -9.26 -9.93 -6.14
N GLY A 18 -10.15 -9.93 -5.13
CA GLY A 18 -10.93 -8.75 -4.78
C GLY A 18 -10.10 -7.57 -4.29
N LEU A 19 -8.93 -7.82 -3.68
CA LEU A 19 -7.98 -6.79 -3.26
C LEU A 19 -7.21 -6.24 -4.47
N ALA A 20 -6.75 -7.10 -5.37
CA ALA A 20 -6.09 -6.65 -6.60
C ALA A 20 -7.02 -5.77 -7.46
N GLU A 21 -8.26 -6.23 -7.67
CA GLU A 21 -9.29 -5.46 -8.39
C GLU A 21 -9.63 -4.14 -7.65
N HIS A 22 -9.58 -4.11 -6.31
CA HIS A 22 -9.75 -2.88 -5.55
C HIS A 22 -8.62 -1.88 -5.83
N VAL A 23 -7.37 -2.33 -5.76
CA VAL A 23 -6.19 -1.48 -6.02
C VAL A 23 -6.22 -0.93 -7.45
N GLU A 24 -6.56 -1.74 -8.45
CA GLU A 24 -6.70 -1.29 -9.84
C GLU A 24 -7.72 -0.16 -9.98
N ARG A 25 -8.88 -0.26 -9.30
CA ARG A 25 -9.87 0.84 -9.29
C ARG A 25 -9.35 2.08 -8.59
N VAL A 26 -8.62 1.94 -7.48
CA VAL A 26 -8.00 3.08 -6.77
C VAL A 26 -6.98 3.79 -7.66
N VAL A 27 -6.17 3.05 -8.43
CA VAL A 27 -5.22 3.62 -9.39
C VAL A 27 -5.93 4.46 -10.45
N ALA A 28 -7.02 3.94 -11.03
CA ALA A 28 -7.82 4.69 -12.01
C ALA A 28 -8.45 5.95 -11.40
N GLU A 29 -8.99 5.87 -10.18
CA GLU A 29 -9.56 7.04 -9.50
C GLU A 29 -8.49 8.06 -9.10
N ALA A 30 -7.32 7.62 -8.63
CA ALA A 30 -6.21 8.50 -8.28
C ALA A 30 -5.71 9.27 -9.50
N ASP A 31 -5.59 8.60 -10.65
CA ASP A 31 -5.24 9.21 -11.93
C ASP A 31 -6.28 10.27 -12.37
N ARG A 32 -7.57 9.94 -12.22
CA ARG A 32 -8.68 10.87 -12.52
C ARG A 32 -8.67 12.10 -11.61
N LEU A 33 -8.50 11.92 -10.31
CA LEU A 33 -8.44 13.01 -9.34
C LEU A 33 -7.24 13.92 -9.56
N ALA A 34 -6.07 13.32 -9.84
CA ALA A 34 -4.86 14.08 -10.11
C ALA A 34 -4.91 14.85 -11.44
N ALA A 35 -5.86 14.58 -12.34
CA ALA A 35 -5.87 15.19 -13.68
C ALA A 35 -6.17 16.68 -13.64
N GLY A 36 -6.86 17.12 -12.58
CA GLY A 36 -7.15 18.53 -12.32
C GLY A 36 -6.06 19.26 -11.54
N LEU A 37 -5.01 18.58 -11.08
CA LEU A 37 -4.02 19.12 -10.14
C LEU A 37 -2.65 19.21 -10.82
N LYS A 38 -2.19 20.43 -11.10
CA LYS A 38 -0.97 20.68 -11.91
C LYS A 38 0.32 20.45 -11.13
N GLU A 39 0.24 20.53 -9.80
CA GLU A 39 1.35 20.38 -8.87
C GLU A 39 1.70 18.92 -8.53
N LEU A 40 0.88 17.95 -8.95
CA LEU A 40 1.11 16.54 -8.65
C LEU A 40 1.95 15.86 -9.73
N ASP A 41 2.99 15.15 -9.29
CA ASP A 41 3.67 14.18 -10.14
C ASP A 41 2.79 12.94 -10.32
N ARG A 42 2.35 12.73 -11.55
CA ARG A 42 1.49 11.61 -11.97
C ARG A 42 2.11 10.25 -11.65
N GLU A 43 3.42 10.16 -11.78
CA GLU A 43 4.14 8.90 -11.62
C GLU A 43 4.28 8.57 -10.10
N GLN A 44 4.36 9.60 -9.24
CA GLN A 44 4.25 9.43 -7.77
C GLN A 44 2.83 9.04 -7.34
N VAL A 45 1.80 9.62 -7.97
CA VAL A 45 0.40 9.25 -7.72
C VAL A 45 0.14 7.79 -8.10
N GLU A 46 0.61 7.35 -9.27
CA GLU A 46 0.51 5.94 -9.69
C GLU A 46 1.23 5.02 -8.70
N LEU A 47 2.47 5.36 -8.30
CA LEU A 47 3.23 4.56 -7.34
C LEU A 47 2.50 4.43 -5.99
N ALA A 48 2.02 5.54 -5.43
CA ALA A 48 1.31 5.54 -4.15
C ALA A 48 0.01 4.73 -4.23
N ALA A 49 -0.77 4.89 -5.31
CA ALA A 49 -2.04 4.17 -5.49
C ALA A 49 -1.83 2.66 -5.62
N TRP A 50 -0.82 2.20 -6.35
CA TRP A 50 -0.48 0.77 -6.43
C TRP A 50 0.00 0.21 -5.08
N GLY A 51 0.75 1.01 -4.32
CA GLY A 51 1.40 0.55 -3.09
C GLY A 51 0.53 0.60 -1.83
N HIS A 52 -0.55 1.40 -1.80
CA HIS A 52 -1.25 1.76 -0.55
C HIS A 52 -1.70 0.55 0.29
N ASP A 53 -2.09 -0.54 -0.38
CA ASP A 53 -2.67 -1.74 0.22
C ASP A 53 -1.78 -2.98 0.10
N ILE A 54 -0.50 -2.82 -0.25
CA ILE A 54 0.43 -3.94 -0.50
C ILE A 54 0.54 -4.91 0.69
N ALA A 55 0.38 -4.41 1.91
CA ALA A 55 0.44 -5.20 3.14
C ALA A 55 -0.94 -5.61 3.69
N ARG A 56 -2.05 -5.25 3.03
CA ARG A 56 -3.41 -5.43 3.56
C ARG A 56 -3.84 -6.89 3.67
N ALA A 57 -3.25 -7.78 2.88
CA ALA A 57 -3.52 -9.22 2.93
C ALA A 57 -2.72 -9.96 4.03
N LEU A 58 -1.78 -9.29 4.70
CA LEU A 58 -1.01 -9.89 5.78
C LEU A 58 -1.91 -10.18 6.99
N SER A 59 -1.63 -11.29 7.68
CA SER A 59 -2.33 -11.61 8.92
C SER A 59 -1.99 -10.62 10.03
N ARG A 60 -2.87 -10.55 11.04
CA ARG A 60 -2.66 -9.74 12.25
C ARG A 60 -1.27 -9.96 12.87
N ARG A 61 -0.83 -11.23 12.96
CA ARG A 61 0.48 -11.60 13.51
C ARG A 61 1.62 -11.10 12.63
N GLU A 62 1.49 -11.20 11.31
CA GLU A 62 2.52 -10.73 10.38
C GLU A 62 2.64 -9.20 10.39
N LEU A 63 1.53 -8.48 10.46
CA LEU A 63 1.53 -7.01 10.56
C LEU A 63 2.27 -6.54 11.82
N LEU A 64 1.95 -7.10 12.99
CA LEU A 64 2.64 -6.79 14.24
C LEU A 64 4.12 -7.18 14.20
N ALA A 65 4.44 -8.38 13.71
CA ALA A 65 5.82 -8.84 13.63
C ALA A 65 6.67 -7.96 12.70
N ARG A 66 6.12 -7.57 11.55
CA ARG A 66 6.81 -6.66 10.62
C ARG A 66 6.94 -5.26 11.18
N ALA A 67 5.86 -4.69 11.74
CA ALA A 67 5.91 -3.36 12.35
C ALA A 67 7.02 -3.27 13.41
N ARG A 68 7.05 -4.22 14.34
CA ARG A 68 8.12 -4.31 15.36
C ARG A 68 9.49 -4.57 14.74
N GLY A 69 9.56 -5.45 13.74
CA GLY A 69 10.81 -5.75 13.02
C GLY A 69 11.39 -4.55 12.26
N PHE A 70 10.54 -3.65 11.78
CA PHE A 70 10.92 -2.38 11.16
C PHE A 70 11.19 -1.27 12.18
N GLY A 71 10.98 -1.52 13.48
CA GLY A 71 11.14 -0.51 14.53
C GLY A 71 10.01 0.53 14.55
N LEU A 72 8.85 0.24 13.97
CA LEU A 72 7.66 1.08 14.09
C LEU A 72 7.14 1.02 15.52
N GLU A 73 6.78 2.18 16.07
CA GLU A 73 6.02 2.24 17.31
C GLU A 73 4.61 1.69 17.06
N VAL A 74 4.20 0.72 17.89
CA VAL A 74 2.86 0.12 17.81
C VAL A 74 2.06 0.59 19.02
N SER A 75 1.04 1.39 18.78
CA SER A 75 0.14 1.87 19.82
C SER A 75 -0.80 0.76 20.33
N PRO A 76 -1.41 0.91 21.52
CA PRO A 76 -2.40 -0.04 22.01
C PRO A 76 -3.58 -0.26 21.06
N VAL A 77 -3.99 0.78 20.32
CA VAL A 77 -5.07 0.68 19.32
C VAL A 77 -4.65 -0.19 18.13
N GLU A 78 -3.40 -0.10 17.70
CA GLU A 78 -2.85 -0.93 16.63
C GLU A 78 -2.58 -2.37 17.08
N GLU A 79 -2.26 -2.61 18.36
CA GLU A 79 -2.21 -3.97 18.92
C GLU A 79 -3.60 -4.64 18.88
N GLU A 80 -4.64 -3.89 19.25
CA GLU A 80 -6.03 -4.37 19.23
C GLU A 80 -6.58 -4.52 17.80
N ALA A 81 -6.21 -3.61 16.90
CA ALA A 81 -6.59 -3.61 15.50
C ALA A 81 -5.37 -3.55 14.55
N PRO A 82 -4.59 -4.64 14.40
CA PRO A 82 -3.36 -4.67 13.59
C PRO A 82 -3.56 -4.36 12.12
N ILE A 83 -4.80 -4.47 11.62
CA ILE A 83 -5.12 -4.05 10.25
C ILE A 83 -4.73 -2.59 10.01
N LEU A 84 -4.74 -1.71 11.03
CA LEU A 84 -4.31 -0.32 10.90
C LEU A 84 -2.83 -0.18 10.49
N LEU A 85 -2.01 -1.20 10.75
CA LEU A 85 -0.60 -1.23 10.40
C LEU A 85 -0.35 -1.52 8.91
N HIS A 86 -1.34 -1.89 8.11
CA HIS A 86 -1.12 -2.19 6.69
C HIS A 86 -0.46 -1.02 5.94
N GLY A 87 -0.86 0.23 6.23
CA GLY A 87 -0.27 1.42 5.62
C GLY A 87 1.21 1.59 6.01
N PRO A 88 1.53 1.77 7.31
CA PRO A 88 2.91 1.92 7.76
C PRO A 88 3.83 0.74 7.38
N VAL A 89 3.37 -0.51 7.54
CA VAL A 89 4.12 -1.70 7.14
C VAL A 89 4.30 -1.74 5.62
N GLY A 90 3.28 -1.36 4.85
CA GLY A 90 3.37 -1.24 3.40
C GLY A 90 4.41 -0.21 2.97
N ALA A 91 4.46 0.95 3.64
CA ALA A 91 5.46 1.98 3.37
C ALA A 91 6.89 1.47 3.63
N GLU A 92 7.14 0.76 4.73
CA GLU A 92 8.46 0.16 5.03
C GLU A 92 8.86 -0.92 4.01
N ILE A 93 7.91 -1.73 3.51
CA ILE A 93 8.17 -2.72 2.45
C ILE A 93 8.66 -2.06 1.15
N LEU A 94 8.25 -0.81 0.89
CA LEU A 94 8.51 -0.08 -0.35
C LEU A 94 9.68 0.92 -0.25
N ARG A 95 10.39 0.98 0.88
CA ARG A 95 11.56 1.85 1.07
C ARG A 95 12.77 1.40 0.26
#